data_AF-A0A3B8VHT9-F1
#
_entry.id   AF-A0A3B8VHT9-F1
#
_cell.length_a   1.000
_cell.length_b   1.000
_cell.length_c   1.000
_cell.angle_alpha   90.00
_cell.angle_beta   90.00
_cell.angle_gamma   90.00
#
_symmetry.space_group_name_H-M   'P 1'
#
loop_
_entity.id
_entity.type
_entity.pdbx_description
1 polymer ?
#
loop_
_entity_poly.entity_id
_entity_poly.type
_entity_poly.pdbx_seq_one_letter_code
_entity_poly.pdbx_strand_id
1 'polypeptide(L)'
;MNKTILLQPEFRKALSLAIDRSAYAAAATTSSLAGLGYFNSMHYYDVANGGVYRDTDVAKRALLRAYGAEEQTDGSWKVGDNTYADLDSAEAALTGYNLTLARQLVTSAYEKALAAGDISANDKVVLTFGTSDDTAASRRHYNFLVDAWTTLMQGTPLEGRFSTEFTTHGDQWANNFRSGQYEIAPASGFSGGAWNPYYMIGAEVDTNESIRYNHGWDTTKESFEFTMTNAKGEKETYTLSIQDWYDSLNGLDGASYDFSLYPTESRLALVAELEYYALTSYWDIPTFYAFSASLHSYKTEFATYEYNTFLGYGDIRFMTYNYTDAEWTSYVSSQGGNLNYAK
;
A
#
# COMPACT_ATOMS: atom_id res chain seq x y z
N MET A 1 21.05 0.58 -21.94
CA MET A 1 19.78 0.70 -21.20
C MET A 1 20.14 1.22 -19.83
N ASN A 2 19.44 2.24 -19.37
CA ASN A 2 19.77 2.95 -18.13
C ASN A 2 18.65 2.78 -17.10
N LYS A 3 19.03 2.46 -15.86
CA LYS A 3 18.10 2.24 -14.73
C LYS A 3 18.42 3.15 -13.54
N THR A 4 19.50 3.94 -13.59
CA THR A 4 19.96 4.78 -12.48
C THR A 4 18.96 5.88 -12.14
N ILE A 5 18.11 6.28 -13.09
CA ILE A 5 17.01 7.22 -12.83
C ILE A 5 16.04 6.73 -11.75
N LEU A 6 15.95 5.42 -11.47
CA LEU A 6 15.17 4.90 -10.33
C LEU A 6 15.72 5.35 -8.98
N LEU A 7 16.99 5.75 -8.89
CA LEU A 7 17.57 6.34 -7.67
C LEU A 7 16.99 7.73 -7.39
N GLN A 8 16.44 8.41 -8.41
CA GLN A 8 15.79 9.71 -8.24
C GLN A 8 14.41 9.52 -7.58
N PRO A 9 14.18 10.06 -6.36
CA PRO A 9 12.90 9.89 -5.66
C PRO A 9 11.72 10.51 -6.43
N GLU A 10 11.96 11.57 -7.18
CA GLU A 10 10.95 12.19 -8.04
C GLU A 10 10.48 11.26 -9.16
N PHE A 11 11.38 10.45 -9.72
CA PHE A 11 11.00 9.47 -10.73
C PHE A 11 10.13 8.37 -10.12
N ARG A 12 10.50 7.83 -8.95
CA ARG A 12 9.69 6.83 -8.23
C ARG A 12 8.31 7.39 -7.84
N LYS A 13 8.27 8.63 -7.34
CA LYS A 13 7.03 9.35 -7.05
C LYS A 13 6.16 9.50 -8.29
N ALA A 14 6.74 9.85 -9.43
CA ALA A 14 6.01 9.96 -10.69
C ALA A 14 5.37 8.64 -11.11
N LEU A 15 6.09 7.52 -11.00
CA LEU A 15 5.55 6.19 -11.29
C LEU A 15 4.34 5.85 -10.41
N SER A 16 4.39 6.23 -9.12
CA SER A 16 3.28 6.05 -8.17
C SER A 16 2.06 6.93 -8.53
N LEU A 17 2.28 8.20 -8.83
CA LEU A 17 1.22 9.16 -9.15
C LEU A 17 0.54 8.91 -10.51
N ALA A 18 1.17 8.12 -11.39
CA ALA A 18 0.58 7.72 -12.66
C ALA A 18 -0.36 6.51 -12.55
N ILE A 19 -0.49 5.90 -11.37
CA ILE A 19 -1.34 4.73 -11.16
C ILE A 19 -2.67 5.20 -10.56
N ASP A 20 -3.76 5.08 -11.33
CA ASP A 20 -5.11 5.10 -10.77
C ASP A 20 -5.33 3.77 -10.05
N ARG A 21 -5.27 3.80 -8.72
CA ARG A 21 -5.32 2.61 -7.86
C ARG A 21 -6.66 1.90 -7.90
N SER A 22 -7.75 2.66 -8.06
CA SER A 22 -9.10 2.09 -8.20
C SER A 22 -9.23 1.38 -9.54
N ALA A 23 -8.78 2.02 -10.62
CA ALA A 23 -8.75 1.40 -11.94
C ALA A 23 -7.82 0.17 -11.98
N TYR A 24 -6.66 0.24 -11.31
CA TYR A 24 -5.73 -0.88 -11.21
C TYR A 24 -6.32 -2.08 -10.47
N ALA A 25 -6.89 -1.84 -9.28
CA ALA A 25 -7.54 -2.88 -8.48
C ALA A 25 -8.66 -3.57 -9.26
N ALA A 26 -9.51 -2.79 -9.95
CA ALA A 26 -10.62 -3.29 -10.76
C ALA A 26 -10.17 -4.03 -12.03
N ALA A 27 -9.09 -3.59 -12.67
CA ALA A 27 -8.59 -4.21 -13.90
C ALA A 27 -7.80 -5.49 -13.62
N ALA A 28 -7.05 -5.54 -12.53
CA ALA A 28 -6.11 -6.63 -12.27
C ALA A 28 -6.67 -7.71 -11.34
N THR A 29 -7.61 -7.37 -10.46
CA THR A 29 -8.15 -8.24 -9.42
C THR A 29 -9.69 -8.28 -9.43
N THR A 30 -10.29 -9.27 -8.76
CA THR A 30 -11.76 -9.42 -8.72
C THR A 30 -12.40 -8.76 -7.50
N SER A 31 -11.70 -8.74 -6.36
CA SER A 31 -12.27 -8.36 -5.06
C SER A 31 -11.43 -7.34 -4.29
N SER A 32 -10.26 -6.95 -4.80
CA SER A 32 -9.40 -6.00 -4.11
C SER A 32 -9.93 -4.59 -4.24
N LEU A 33 -9.56 -3.74 -3.28
CA LEU A 33 -9.86 -2.32 -3.27
C LEU A 33 -8.57 -1.52 -3.42
N ALA A 34 -8.69 -0.25 -3.84
CA ALA A 34 -7.55 0.66 -3.94
C ALA A 34 -6.79 0.75 -2.61
N GLY A 35 -5.47 0.66 -2.67
CA GLY A 35 -4.58 0.72 -1.52
C GLY A 35 -3.72 1.97 -1.59
N LEU A 36 -3.92 2.89 -0.65
CA LEU A 36 -3.21 4.18 -0.61
C LEU A 36 -2.07 4.20 0.43
N GLY A 37 -2.13 3.34 1.44
CA GLY A 37 -1.13 3.18 2.49
C GLY A 37 -0.75 1.71 2.68
N TYR A 38 0.04 1.41 3.72
CA TYR A 38 0.49 0.04 4.00
C TYR A 38 -0.52 -0.74 4.85
N PHE A 39 -1.36 -0.04 5.61
CA PHE A 39 -2.40 -0.65 6.44
C PHE A 39 -3.78 -0.55 5.80
N ASN A 40 -4.55 -1.64 5.90
CA ASN A 40 -5.98 -1.69 5.55
C ASN A 40 -6.88 -1.77 6.78
N SER A 41 -8.19 -1.97 6.55
CA SER A 41 -9.22 -2.09 7.59
C SER A 41 -9.05 -3.28 8.56
N MET A 42 -8.11 -4.19 8.31
CA MET A 42 -7.85 -5.37 9.13
C MET A 42 -6.71 -5.19 10.14
N HIS A 43 -6.11 -3.99 10.22
CA HIS A 43 -5.01 -3.70 11.15
C HIS A 43 -5.51 -3.03 12.42
N TYR A 44 -5.82 -3.86 13.41
CA TYR A 44 -6.34 -3.46 14.72
C TYR A 44 -5.21 -3.10 15.68
N TYR A 45 -5.31 -1.92 16.29
CA TYR A 45 -4.47 -1.55 17.43
C TYR A 45 -5.13 -1.90 18.77
N ASP A 46 -6.47 -1.97 18.80
CA ASP A 46 -7.25 -2.35 19.97
C ASP A 46 -8.28 -3.40 19.59
N VAL A 47 -7.85 -4.66 19.63
CA VAL A 47 -8.69 -5.81 19.31
C VAL A 47 -9.92 -5.92 20.24
N ALA A 48 -9.77 -5.57 21.51
CA ALA A 48 -10.83 -5.75 22.50
C ALA A 48 -12.03 -4.83 22.27
N ASN A 49 -11.77 -3.63 21.75
CA ASN A 49 -12.80 -2.62 21.45
C ASN A 49 -13.00 -2.37 19.95
N GLY A 50 -12.31 -3.13 19.08
CA GLY A 50 -12.43 -3.00 17.62
C GLY A 50 -11.73 -1.76 17.03
N GLY A 51 -10.74 -1.20 17.72
CA GLY A 51 -9.97 -0.05 17.24
C GLY A 51 -9.06 -0.41 16.07
N VAL A 52 -9.36 0.15 14.89
CA VAL A 52 -8.60 -0.03 13.64
C VAL A 52 -7.68 1.16 13.41
N TYR A 53 -6.43 0.90 13.02
CA TYR A 53 -5.44 1.96 12.81
C TYR A 53 -5.87 2.96 11.73
N ARG A 54 -6.38 2.47 10.60
CA ARG A 54 -6.78 3.32 9.47
C ARG A 54 -7.96 4.26 9.80
N ASP A 55 -8.73 3.96 10.84
CA ASP A 55 -9.85 4.81 11.27
C ASP A 55 -9.39 6.02 12.10
N THR A 56 -8.13 6.02 12.56
CA THR A 56 -7.59 7.09 13.41
C THR A 56 -7.23 8.35 12.62
N ASP A 57 -7.42 9.51 13.24
CA ASP A 57 -7.07 10.81 12.63
C ASP A 57 -5.59 10.88 12.25
N VAL A 58 -4.69 10.33 13.07
CA VAL A 58 -3.25 10.33 12.79
C VAL A 58 -2.92 9.56 11.51
N ALA A 59 -3.57 8.42 11.27
CA ALA A 59 -3.38 7.63 10.05
C ALA A 59 -3.90 8.35 8.80
N LYS A 60 -5.09 8.98 8.90
CA LYS A 60 -5.68 9.77 7.79
C LYS A 60 -4.80 10.96 7.42
N ARG A 61 -4.28 11.68 8.42
CA ARG A 61 -3.38 12.83 8.24
C ARG A 61 -2.07 12.43 7.58
N ALA A 62 -1.44 11.34 8.03
CA ALA A 62 -0.21 10.84 7.42
C ALA A 62 -0.43 10.47 5.94
N LEU A 63 -1.55 9.82 5.63
CA LEU A 63 -1.91 9.48 4.27
C LEU A 63 -2.08 10.73 3.39
N LEU A 64 -2.90 11.68 3.83
CA LEU A 64 -3.10 12.94 3.13
C LEU A 64 -1.79 13.69 2.88
N ARG A 65 -0.94 13.82 3.91
CA ARG A 65 0.40 14.44 3.79
C ARG A 65 1.28 13.71 2.79
N ALA A 66 1.29 12.38 2.79
CA ALA A 66 2.13 11.59 1.88
C ALA A 66 1.79 11.85 0.40
N TYR A 67 0.53 12.18 0.11
CA TYR A 67 0.06 12.56 -1.22
C TYR A 67 0.00 14.08 -1.47
N GLY A 68 0.58 14.87 -0.58
CA GLY A 68 0.76 16.32 -0.76
C GLY A 68 -0.47 17.15 -0.43
N ALA A 69 -1.41 16.62 0.34
CA ALA A 69 -2.50 17.42 0.89
C ALA A 69 -2.01 18.25 2.09
N GLU A 70 -2.59 19.44 2.24
CA GLU A 70 -2.20 20.43 3.25
C GLU A 70 -3.37 20.76 4.15
N GLU A 71 -3.19 20.57 5.46
CA GLU A 71 -4.13 21.04 6.47
C GLU A 71 -4.07 22.56 6.60
N GLN A 72 -5.24 23.20 6.64
CA GLN A 72 -5.40 24.63 6.79
C GLN A 72 -5.68 25.00 8.26
N THR A 73 -5.45 26.26 8.61
CA THR A 73 -5.62 26.74 10.00
C THR A 73 -7.06 26.66 10.52
N ASP A 74 -8.05 26.56 9.64
CA ASP A 74 -9.47 26.42 9.98
C ASP A 74 -9.94 24.96 10.07
N GLY A 75 -9.02 23.99 9.92
CA GLY A 75 -9.31 22.55 9.93
C GLY A 75 -9.73 21.98 8.58
N SER A 76 -9.86 22.82 7.54
CA SER A 76 -10.07 22.36 6.17
C SER A 76 -8.79 21.78 5.57
N TRP A 77 -8.92 21.03 4.48
CA TRP A 77 -7.81 20.37 3.81
C TRP A 77 -7.77 20.74 2.34
N LYS A 78 -6.58 21.09 1.85
CA LYS A 78 -6.34 21.30 0.42
C LYS A 78 -5.74 20.04 -0.19
N VAL A 79 -6.42 19.46 -1.18
CA VAL A 79 -5.93 18.31 -1.95
C VAL A 79 -5.87 18.73 -3.42
N GLY A 80 -4.67 19.02 -3.92
CA GLY A 80 -4.50 19.65 -5.22
C GLY A 80 -5.16 21.04 -5.26
N ASP A 81 -6.07 21.25 -6.21
CA ASP A 81 -6.80 22.51 -6.38
C ASP A 81 -8.13 22.55 -5.62
N ASN A 82 -8.51 21.45 -4.96
CA ASN A 82 -9.77 21.34 -4.22
C ASN A 82 -9.56 21.57 -2.72
N THR A 83 -10.58 22.13 -2.07
CA THR A 83 -10.63 22.29 -0.61
C THR A 83 -11.79 21.47 -0.05
N TYR A 84 -11.52 20.73 1.01
CA TYR A 84 -12.46 19.86 1.72
C TYR A 84 -12.66 20.40 3.13
N ALA A 85 -13.90 20.34 3.62
CA ALA A 85 -14.29 20.98 4.88
C ALA A 85 -13.62 20.34 6.11
N ASP A 86 -13.29 19.06 6.04
CA ASP A 86 -12.77 18.27 7.15
C ASP A 86 -11.86 17.13 6.67
N LEU A 87 -11.21 16.46 7.64
CA LEU A 87 -10.25 15.39 7.44
C LEU A 87 -10.85 14.19 6.69
N ASP A 88 -12.07 13.77 7.07
CA ASP A 88 -12.72 12.58 6.50
C ASP A 88 -13.10 12.80 5.04
N SER A 89 -13.65 13.97 4.72
CA SER A 89 -14.00 14.34 3.34
C SER A 89 -12.76 14.43 2.45
N ALA A 90 -11.64 14.90 3.00
CA ALA A 90 -10.37 14.97 2.28
C ALA A 90 -9.79 13.58 2.01
N GLU A 91 -9.79 12.70 3.02
CA GLU A 91 -9.30 11.32 2.89
C GLU A 91 -10.15 10.52 1.89
N ALA A 92 -11.47 10.63 1.95
CA ALA A 92 -12.37 9.96 1.03
C ALA A 92 -12.19 10.40 -0.44
N ALA A 93 -11.68 11.62 -0.66
CA ALA A 93 -11.42 12.14 -2.00
C ALA A 93 -10.02 11.78 -2.53
N LEU A 94 -9.17 11.18 -1.70
CA LEU A 94 -7.80 10.87 -2.06
C LEU A 94 -7.75 9.66 -3.01
N THR A 95 -7.10 9.83 -4.16
CA THR A 95 -6.96 8.76 -5.17
C THR A 95 -5.52 8.30 -5.36
N GLY A 96 -4.56 9.12 -4.91
CA GLY A 96 -3.14 8.94 -5.19
C GLY A 96 -2.75 9.11 -6.66
N TYR A 97 -3.67 9.56 -7.53
CA TYR A 97 -3.45 9.75 -8.96
C TYR A 97 -3.29 11.24 -9.30
N ASN A 98 -2.17 11.60 -9.94
CA ASN A 98 -1.93 12.95 -10.45
C ASN A 98 -0.94 12.91 -11.64
N LEU A 99 -1.47 12.67 -12.84
CA LEU A 99 -0.67 12.55 -14.05
C LEU A 99 0.09 13.83 -14.43
N THR A 100 -0.50 15.00 -14.17
CA THR A 100 0.12 16.30 -14.46
C THR A 100 1.38 16.50 -13.63
N LEU A 101 1.29 16.30 -12.30
CA LEU A 101 2.44 16.37 -11.41
C LEU A 101 3.46 15.27 -11.73
N ALA A 102 2.99 14.05 -12.01
CA ALA A 102 3.87 12.95 -12.38
C ALA A 102 4.76 13.30 -13.59
N ARG A 103 4.21 13.92 -14.64
CA ARG A 103 4.98 14.38 -15.81
C ARG A 103 6.04 15.44 -15.46
N GLN A 104 5.71 16.38 -14.59
CA GLN A 104 6.66 17.39 -14.11
C GLN A 104 7.82 16.73 -13.36
N LEU A 105 7.51 15.74 -12.51
CA LEU A 105 8.51 14.99 -11.75
C LEU A 105 9.39 14.11 -12.64
N VAL A 106 8.85 13.49 -13.70
CA VAL A 106 9.68 12.78 -14.70
C VAL A 106 10.70 13.73 -15.34
N THR A 107 10.25 14.91 -15.78
CA THR A 107 11.13 15.91 -16.40
C THR A 107 12.22 16.37 -15.42
N SER A 108 11.85 16.71 -14.19
CA SER A 108 12.80 17.11 -13.14
C SER A 108 13.82 16.02 -12.82
N ALA A 109 13.37 14.77 -12.66
CA ALA A 109 14.25 13.64 -12.39
C ALA A 109 15.23 13.38 -13.55
N TYR A 110 14.75 13.48 -14.80
CA TYR A 110 15.58 13.34 -15.99
C TYR A 110 16.67 14.43 -16.05
N GLU A 111 16.30 15.69 -15.81
CA GLU A 111 17.25 16.82 -15.82
C GLU A 111 18.32 16.67 -14.73
N LYS A 112 17.93 16.26 -13.52
CA LYS A 112 18.86 15.97 -12.43
C LYS A 112 19.82 14.84 -12.77
N ALA A 113 19.30 13.73 -13.28
CA ALA A 113 20.11 12.58 -13.67
C ALA A 113 21.06 12.92 -14.84
N LEU A 114 20.62 13.75 -15.80
CA LEU A 114 21.46 14.22 -16.90
C LEU A 114 22.58 15.13 -16.39
N ALA A 115 22.27 16.05 -15.47
CA ALA A 115 23.26 16.94 -14.87
C ALA A 115 24.30 16.19 -14.01
N ALA A 116 23.88 15.13 -13.32
CA ALA A 116 24.77 14.25 -12.56
C ALA A 116 25.63 13.33 -13.45
N GLY A 117 25.31 13.22 -14.75
CA GLY A 117 25.96 12.27 -15.67
C GLY A 117 25.48 10.83 -15.48
N ASP A 118 24.40 10.61 -14.72
CA ASP A 118 23.81 9.30 -14.48
C ASP A 118 23.11 8.75 -15.72
N ILE A 119 22.63 9.65 -16.61
CA ILE A 119 22.00 9.31 -17.90
C ILE A 119 22.55 10.19 -19.02
N SER A 120 22.48 9.71 -20.25
CA SER A 120 22.75 10.48 -21.47
C SER A 120 21.47 10.86 -22.23
N ALA A 121 21.56 11.87 -23.10
CA ALA A 121 20.44 12.29 -23.97
C ALA A 121 19.97 11.20 -24.95
N ASN A 122 20.77 10.15 -25.19
CA ASN A 122 20.43 9.03 -26.06
C ASN A 122 20.05 7.76 -25.29
N ASP A 123 20.12 7.80 -23.95
CA ASP A 123 19.79 6.64 -23.15
C ASP A 123 18.30 6.32 -23.25
N LYS A 124 18.01 5.02 -23.23
CA LYS A 124 16.68 4.46 -23.02
C LYS A 124 16.56 3.92 -21.60
N VAL A 125 15.45 4.21 -20.97
CA VAL A 125 15.06 3.65 -19.67
C VAL A 125 14.26 2.39 -19.91
N VAL A 126 14.75 1.26 -19.39
CA VAL A 126 14.08 -0.03 -19.55
C VAL A 126 13.99 -0.68 -18.18
N LEU A 127 12.77 -0.88 -17.69
CA LEU A 127 12.52 -1.53 -16.40
C LEU A 127 12.07 -2.97 -16.61
N THR A 128 12.65 -3.87 -15.83
CA THR A 128 12.32 -5.30 -15.89
C THR A 128 11.28 -5.63 -14.82
N PHE A 129 10.18 -6.21 -15.25
CA PHE A 129 9.07 -6.67 -14.44
C PHE A 129 9.14 -8.18 -14.24
N GLY A 130 9.24 -8.62 -12.99
CA GLY A 130 9.40 -10.03 -12.65
C GLY A 130 8.20 -10.62 -11.92
N THR A 131 7.75 -11.80 -12.34
CA THR A 131 6.74 -12.63 -11.65
C THR A 131 7.27 -14.04 -11.39
N SER A 132 6.57 -14.85 -10.59
CA SER A 132 6.88 -16.28 -10.48
C SER A 132 6.62 -16.96 -11.83
N ASP A 133 5.42 -16.74 -12.37
CA ASP A 133 4.91 -17.43 -13.56
C ASP A 133 4.26 -16.46 -14.54
N ASP A 134 4.19 -16.88 -15.80
CA ASP A 134 3.42 -16.19 -16.84
C ASP A 134 1.98 -16.70 -16.84
N THR A 135 1.12 -15.97 -16.15
CA THR A 135 -0.32 -16.25 -16.05
C THR A 135 -1.13 -15.06 -16.56
N ALA A 136 -2.39 -15.32 -16.94
CA ALA A 136 -3.32 -14.25 -17.29
C ALA A 136 -3.44 -13.18 -16.18
N ALA A 137 -3.36 -13.57 -14.90
CA ALA A 137 -3.34 -12.63 -13.79
C ALA A 137 -2.08 -11.76 -13.78
N SER A 138 -0.90 -12.36 -13.86
CA SER A 138 0.38 -11.63 -13.91
C SER A 138 0.46 -10.66 -15.09
N ARG A 139 -0.10 -11.05 -16.25
CA ARG A 139 -0.15 -10.22 -17.46
C ARG A 139 -1.12 -9.05 -17.34
N ARG A 140 -2.23 -9.18 -16.60
CA ARG A 140 -3.11 -8.03 -16.30
C ARG A 140 -2.38 -6.95 -15.51
N HIS A 141 -1.64 -7.34 -14.46
CA HIS A 141 -0.83 -6.40 -13.69
C HIS A 141 0.23 -5.71 -14.56
N TYR A 142 0.98 -6.50 -15.33
CA TYR A 142 2.00 -5.98 -16.25
C TYR A 142 1.39 -4.99 -17.25
N ASN A 143 0.38 -5.39 -18.00
CA ASN A 143 -0.22 -4.58 -19.07
C ASN A 143 -0.75 -3.25 -18.53
N PHE A 144 -1.45 -3.26 -17.39
CA PHE A 144 -1.95 -2.01 -16.81
C PHE A 144 -0.81 -1.06 -16.46
N LEU A 145 0.25 -1.55 -15.80
CA LEU A 145 1.38 -0.72 -15.41
C LEU A 145 2.19 -0.22 -16.62
N VAL A 146 2.34 -1.05 -17.66
CA VAL A 146 2.93 -0.64 -18.94
C VAL A 146 2.14 0.51 -19.57
N ASP A 147 0.81 0.38 -19.64
CA ASP A 147 -0.06 1.39 -20.25
C ASP A 147 -0.05 2.69 -19.44
N ALA A 148 -0.14 2.60 -18.12
CA ALA A 148 -0.10 3.73 -17.20
C ALA A 148 1.23 4.50 -17.35
N TRP A 149 2.37 3.79 -17.30
CA TRP A 149 3.68 4.44 -17.40
C TRP A 149 4.01 4.89 -18.82
N THR A 150 3.57 4.20 -19.87
CA THR A 150 3.70 4.72 -21.25
C THR A 150 2.94 6.02 -21.42
N THR A 151 1.73 6.10 -20.85
CA THR A 151 0.91 7.33 -20.85
C THR A 151 1.56 8.46 -20.04
N LEU A 152 2.18 8.13 -18.90
CA LEU A 152 2.99 9.06 -18.12
C LEU A 152 4.10 9.70 -18.95
N MET A 153 4.83 8.91 -19.74
CA MET A 153 6.01 9.43 -20.45
C MET A 153 5.67 10.36 -21.62
N GLN A 154 4.42 10.37 -22.12
CA GLN A 154 3.99 11.28 -23.18
C GLN A 154 4.18 12.75 -22.78
N GLY A 155 4.81 13.54 -23.65
CA GLY A 155 5.14 14.94 -23.41
C GLY A 155 6.32 15.17 -22.46
N THR A 156 7.00 14.12 -22.01
CA THR A 156 8.21 14.21 -21.17
C THR A 156 9.47 13.94 -22.00
N PRO A 157 10.67 14.25 -21.48
CA PRO A 157 11.93 13.88 -22.14
C PRO A 157 12.08 12.36 -22.40
N LEU A 158 11.36 11.51 -21.68
CA LEU A 158 11.43 10.04 -21.81
C LEU A 158 10.38 9.46 -22.78
N GLU A 159 9.58 10.29 -23.45
CA GLU A 159 8.65 9.84 -24.48
C GLU A 159 9.39 9.03 -25.57
N GLY A 160 8.90 7.81 -25.86
CA GLY A 160 9.54 6.90 -26.82
C GLY A 160 10.90 6.33 -26.37
N ARG A 161 11.38 6.68 -25.18
CA ARG A 161 12.65 6.20 -24.60
C ARG A 161 12.47 5.39 -23.32
N PHE A 162 11.25 5.29 -22.81
CA PHE A 162 10.87 4.39 -21.73
C PHE A 162 10.21 3.12 -22.28
N SER A 163 10.53 1.97 -21.68
CA SER A 163 9.84 0.70 -21.96
C SER A 163 9.93 -0.22 -20.75
N THR A 164 9.09 -1.24 -20.73
CA THR A 164 9.10 -2.29 -19.70
C THR A 164 9.22 -3.67 -20.34
N GLU A 165 9.98 -4.56 -19.72
CA GLU A 165 10.14 -5.95 -20.13
C GLU A 165 9.49 -6.87 -19.10
N PHE A 166 9.00 -8.03 -19.52
CA PHE A 166 8.41 -9.03 -18.61
C PHE A 166 9.29 -10.27 -18.57
N THR A 167 9.52 -10.78 -17.35
CA THR A 167 10.30 -12.01 -17.10
C THR A 167 9.66 -12.82 -15.98
N THR A 168 9.93 -14.13 -15.98
CA THR A 168 9.48 -15.08 -14.95
C THR A 168 10.68 -15.66 -14.22
N HIS A 169 10.55 -15.87 -12.91
CA HIS A 169 11.64 -16.32 -12.05
C HIS A 169 11.30 -17.59 -11.24
N GLY A 170 10.11 -18.18 -11.44
CA GLY A 170 9.63 -19.34 -10.71
C GLY A 170 9.71 -19.16 -9.19
N ASP A 171 10.07 -20.22 -8.48
CA ASP A 171 10.21 -20.22 -7.01
C ASP A 171 11.31 -19.26 -6.50
N GLN A 172 12.25 -18.85 -7.35
CA GLN A 172 13.31 -17.90 -6.98
C GLN A 172 12.88 -16.44 -7.12
N TRP A 173 11.65 -16.17 -7.54
CA TRP A 173 11.13 -14.82 -7.76
C TRP A 173 11.44 -13.85 -6.61
N ALA A 174 11.04 -14.17 -5.38
CA ALA A 174 11.24 -13.28 -4.24
C ALA A 174 12.73 -13.01 -3.94
N ASN A 175 13.58 -14.04 -4.03
CA ASN A 175 15.02 -13.91 -3.81
C ASN A 175 15.69 -13.09 -4.93
N ASN A 176 15.29 -13.34 -6.17
CA ASN A 176 15.79 -12.62 -7.33
C ASN A 176 15.42 -11.13 -7.24
N PHE A 177 14.21 -10.80 -6.78
CA PHE A 177 13.83 -9.40 -6.53
C PHE A 177 14.71 -8.73 -5.50
N ARG A 178 14.84 -9.33 -4.31
CA ARG A 178 15.66 -8.79 -3.21
C ARG A 178 17.13 -8.61 -3.61
N SER A 179 17.64 -9.51 -4.46
CA SER A 179 19.00 -9.41 -5.00
C SER A 179 19.18 -8.40 -6.15
N GLY A 180 18.11 -7.73 -6.58
CA GLY A 180 18.15 -6.71 -7.62
C GLY A 180 18.27 -7.24 -9.05
N GLN A 181 17.81 -8.47 -9.33
CA GLN A 181 17.83 -9.04 -10.69
C GLN A 181 16.79 -8.41 -11.63
N TYR A 182 15.78 -7.75 -11.08
CA TYR A 182 14.77 -6.98 -11.80
C TYR A 182 14.20 -5.89 -10.87
N GLU A 183 13.51 -4.90 -11.44
CA GLU A 183 13.19 -3.66 -10.73
C GLU A 183 11.76 -3.61 -10.21
N ILE A 184 10.82 -4.29 -10.88
CA ILE A 184 9.39 -4.20 -10.55
C ILE A 184 8.83 -5.58 -10.21
N ALA A 185 8.32 -5.70 -8.98
CA ALA A 185 7.55 -6.84 -8.50
C ALA A 185 6.09 -6.38 -8.26
N PRO A 186 5.16 -6.55 -9.22
CA PRO A 186 3.77 -6.14 -9.03
C PRO A 186 3.08 -6.98 -7.96
N ALA A 187 1.94 -6.49 -7.45
CA ALA A 187 1.00 -7.32 -6.67
C ALA A 187 1.68 -8.11 -5.54
N SER A 188 2.78 -7.55 -5.07
CA SER A 188 3.64 -8.06 -4.02
C SER A 188 3.33 -7.22 -2.80
N GLY A 189 3.35 -7.85 -1.65
CA GLY A 189 3.07 -7.16 -0.41
C GLY A 189 3.18 -8.11 0.75
N PHE A 190 2.72 -7.62 1.88
CA PHE A 190 2.84 -8.30 3.15
C PHE A 190 1.46 -8.76 3.62
N SER A 191 1.44 -9.89 4.31
CA SER A 191 0.27 -10.38 5.03
C SER A 191 0.68 -10.69 6.46
N GLY A 192 -0.19 -10.41 7.42
CA GLY A 192 0.12 -10.57 8.84
C GLY A 192 -0.04 -9.25 9.58
N GLY A 193 0.46 -9.19 10.82
CA GLY A 193 0.45 -7.94 11.60
C GLY A 193 -0.95 -7.37 11.90
N ALA A 194 -2.02 -8.12 11.62
CA ALA A 194 -3.41 -7.66 11.72
C ALA A 194 -3.79 -7.14 13.11
N TRP A 195 -3.08 -7.54 14.16
CA TRP A 195 -3.38 -7.15 15.55
C TRP A 195 -2.23 -6.37 16.19
N ASN A 196 -1.23 -5.97 15.39
CA ASN A 196 -0.07 -5.23 15.87
C ASN A 196 0.45 -4.29 14.77
N PRO A 197 -0.19 -3.13 14.57
CA PRO A 197 0.26 -2.16 13.58
C PRO A 197 1.66 -1.61 13.87
N TYR A 198 2.08 -1.61 15.14
CA TYR A 198 3.42 -1.18 15.56
C TYR A 198 4.53 -2.07 15.01
N TYR A 199 4.28 -3.38 14.95
CA TYR A 199 5.17 -4.35 14.31
C TYR A 199 5.06 -4.29 12.79
N MET A 200 3.84 -4.20 12.26
CA MET A 200 3.59 -4.29 10.81
C MET A 200 4.33 -3.22 10.00
N ILE A 201 4.49 -1.99 10.51
CA ILE A 201 5.25 -0.96 9.79
C ILE A 201 6.72 -1.35 9.54
N GLY A 202 7.27 -2.26 10.35
CA GLY A 202 8.63 -2.80 10.21
C GLY A 202 8.87 -3.44 8.85
N ALA A 203 7.84 -4.02 8.22
CA ALA A 203 7.96 -4.56 6.86
C ALA A 203 8.45 -3.53 5.82
N GLU A 204 8.25 -2.24 6.09
CA GLU A 204 8.69 -1.13 5.24
C GLU A 204 9.95 -0.44 5.74
N VAL A 205 10.06 -0.23 7.06
CA VAL A 205 11.07 0.67 7.65
C VAL A 205 12.23 -0.04 8.33
N ASP A 206 12.10 -1.33 8.64
CA ASP A 206 13.16 -2.11 9.27
C ASP A 206 14.10 -2.66 8.20
N THR A 207 15.37 -2.24 8.23
CA THR A 207 16.43 -2.70 7.33
C THR A 207 16.94 -4.09 7.70
N ASN A 208 16.67 -4.57 8.91
CA ASN A 208 16.98 -5.94 9.34
C ASN A 208 15.88 -6.94 9.00
N GLU A 209 14.70 -6.47 8.60
CA GLU A 209 13.55 -7.33 8.36
C GLU A 209 13.74 -8.14 7.06
N SER A 210 13.70 -9.46 7.20
CA SER A 210 14.00 -10.40 6.12
C SER A 210 12.91 -10.45 5.04
N ILE A 211 11.67 -10.12 5.42
CA ILE A 211 10.54 -10.12 4.49
C ILE A 211 10.56 -8.90 3.58
N ARG A 212 11.17 -7.78 4.01
CA ARG A 212 11.24 -6.53 3.26
C ARG A 212 11.85 -6.76 1.88
N TYR A 213 11.20 -6.23 0.85
CA TYR A 213 11.65 -6.40 -0.52
C TYR A 213 12.61 -5.29 -0.98
N ASN A 214 12.46 -4.08 -0.45
CA ASN A 214 13.30 -2.95 -0.82
C ASN A 214 14.57 -2.92 0.04
N HIS A 215 15.75 -3.04 -0.60
CA HIS A 215 17.06 -2.93 0.07
C HIS A 215 17.85 -1.69 -0.36
N GLY A 216 17.30 -0.87 -1.26
CA GLY A 216 17.93 0.37 -1.72
C GLY A 216 17.72 1.56 -0.78
N TRP A 217 16.84 1.44 0.21
CA TRP A 217 16.55 2.48 1.19
C TRP A 217 17.13 2.14 2.56
N ASP A 218 18.17 2.86 2.97
CA ASP A 218 18.81 2.67 4.27
C ASP A 218 18.18 3.62 5.31
N THR A 219 17.20 3.09 6.04
CA THR A 219 16.45 3.83 7.07
C THR A 219 17.28 4.20 8.30
N THR A 220 18.51 3.68 8.41
CA THR A 220 19.46 4.07 9.46
C THR A 220 20.14 5.41 9.17
N LYS A 221 20.03 5.92 7.94
CA LYS A 221 20.68 7.17 7.48
C LYS A 221 19.76 8.37 7.45
N GLU A 222 18.46 8.15 7.60
CA GLU A 222 17.45 9.20 7.61
C GLU A 222 16.88 9.33 9.02
N SER A 223 16.81 10.55 9.52
CA SER A 223 16.32 10.86 10.86
C SER A 223 15.21 11.89 10.80
N PHE A 224 14.32 11.83 11.78
CA PHE A 224 13.31 12.85 11.97
C PHE A 224 13.11 13.17 13.45
N GLU A 225 12.74 14.42 13.69
CA GLU A 225 12.32 14.88 15.01
C GLU A 225 10.84 14.55 15.22
N PHE A 226 10.50 14.01 16.40
CA PHE A 226 9.12 13.73 16.77
C PHE A 226 8.91 13.89 18.27
N THR A 227 7.71 14.36 18.65
CA THR A 227 7.30 14.53 20.03
C THR A 227 6.38 13.39 20.47
N MET A 228 6.88 12.57 21.39
CA MET A 228 6.09 11.54 22.07
C MET A 228 5.45 12.10 23.33
N THR A 229 4.32 11.54 23.75
CA THR A 229 3.72 11.80 25.07
C THR A 229 3.88 10.55 25.92
N ASN A 230 4.57 10.66 27.06
CA ASN A 230 4.85 9.53 27.94
C ASN A 230 3.65 9.13 28.82
N ALA A 231 3.78 8.07 29.62
CA ALA A 231 2.69 7.57 30.48
C ALA A 231 2.24 8.56 31.58
N LYS A 232 3.02 9.60 31.88
CA LYS A 232 2.66 10.69 32.81
C LYS A 232 1.97 11.87 32.10
N GLY A 233 1.80 11.80 30.78
CA GLY A 233 1.29 12.90 29.97
C GLY A 233 2.33 13.99 29.65
N GLU A 234 3.60 13.74 29.91
CA GLU A 234 4.68 14.68 29.60
C GLU A 234 5.10 14.52 28.14
N LYS A 235 5.37 15.65 27.47
CA LYS A 235 5.82 15.67 26.07
C LYS A 235 7.35 15.63 26.01
N GLU A 236 7.87 14.68 25.25
CA GLU A 236 9.31 14.45 25.09
C GLU A 236 9.63 14.45 23.59
N THR A 237 10.62 15.24 23.19
CA THR A 237 11.02 15.37 21.78
C THR A 237 12.35 14.70 21.57
N TYR A 238 12.43 13.85 20.55
CA TYR A 238 13.63 13.11 20.19
C TYR A 238 13.91 13.31 18.71
N THR A 239 15.17 13.13 18.31
CA THR A 239 15.57 12.99 16.91
C THR A 239 16.27 11.66 16.77
N LEU A 240 15.61 10.70 16.14
CA LEU A 240 16.14 9.34 15.92
C LEU A 240 16.13 9.01 14.43
N SER A 241 16.92 8.01 14.04
CA SER A 241 16.78 7.44 12.70
C SER A 241 15.41 6.79 12.53
N ILE A 242 14.93 6.65 11.29
CA ILE A 242 13.66 5.97 10.99
C ILE A 242 13.67 4.55 11.57
N GLN A 243 14.79 3.82 11.40
CA GLN A 243 14.99 2.49 12.00
C GLN A 243 14.86 2.55 13.53
N ASP A 244 15.59 3.43 14.19
CA ASP A 244 15.63 3.50 15.66
C ASP A 244 14.29 3.97 16.26
N TRP A 245 13.50 4.75 15.51
CA TRP A 245 12.11 5.03 15.85
C TRP A 245 11.25 3.77 15.86
N TYR A 246 11.36 2.91 14.85
CA TYR A 246 10.66 1.63 14.81
C TYR A 246 11.14 0.67 15.91
N ASP A 247 12.45 0.55 16.11
CA ASP A 247 13.04 -0.31 17.13
C ASP A 247 12.59 0.14 18.52
N SER A 248 12.64 1.45 18.79
CA SER A 248 12.21 2.04 20.07
C SER A 248 10.70 1.94 20.27
N LEU A 249 9.89 2.09 19.21
CA LEU A 249 8.42 1.89 19.25
C LEU A 249 8.03 0.48 19.76
N ASN A 250 8.85 -0.51 19.40
CA ASN A 250 8.62 -1.91 19.74
C ASN A 250 9.45 -2.40 20.94
N GLY A 251 10.30 -1.54 21.52
CA GLY A 251 11.16 -1.90 22.65
C GLY A 251 12.15 -3.01 22.32
N LEU A 252 12.69 -3.02 21.10
CA LEU A 252 13.61 -4.06 20.65
C LEU A 252 14.97 -3.95 21.34
N ASP A 253 15.64 -5.10 21.51
CA ASP A 253 16.99 -5.14 22.06
C ASP A 253 17.95 -4.32 21.18
N GLY A 254 18.59 -3.31 21.78
CA GLY A 254 19.53 -2.41 21.08
C GLY A 254 18.92 -1.09 20.61
N ALA A 255 17.60 -0.90 20.76
CA ALA A 255 16.94 0.38 20.53
C ALA A 255 17.45 1.46 21.51
N SER A 256 17.42 2.72 21.10
CA SER A 256 17.80 3.85 21.97
C SER A 256 16.85 4.03 23.17
N TYR A 257 15.57 3.69 23.00
CA TYR A 257 14.52 3.84 24.00
C TYR A 257 13.56 2.66 24.00
N ASP A 258 12.73 2.56 25.04
CA ASP A 258 11.59 1.66 25.08
C ASP A 258 10.29 2.47 25.14
N PHE A 259 9.67 2.66 23.97
CA PHE A 259 8.37 3.30 23.83
C PHE A 259 7.22 2.29 23.79
N SER A 260 7.47 0.99 23.99
CA SER A 260 6.43 -0.05 23.93
C SER A 260 5.36 0.15 25.01
N LEU A 261 5.73 0.81 26.11
CA LEU A 261 4.85 1.13 27.24
C LEU A 261 4.25 2.55 27.19
N TYR A 262 4.51 3.32 26.13
CA TYR A 262 3.92 4.65 25.97
C TYR A 262 2.41 4.53 25.65
N PRO A 263 1.60 5.55 25.96
CA PRO A 263 0.19 5.59 25.62
C PRO A 263 -0.09 5.25 24.15
N THR A 264 -1.15 4.49 23.92
CA THR A 264 -1.59 4.04 22.59
C THR A 264 -1.64 5.18 21.57
N GLU A 265 -2.25 6.31 21.90
CA GLU A 265 -2.36 7.47 21.00
C GLU A 265 -0.99 7.99 20.55
N SER A 266 -0.01 8.08 21.47
CA SER A 266 1.34 8.53 21.14
C SER A 266 2.06 7.52 20.23
N ARG A 267 1.87 6.22 20.47
CA ARG A 267 2.45 5.16 19.64
C ARG A 267 1.83 5.12 18.25
N LEU A 268 0.52 5.34 18.12
CA LEU A 268 -0.16 5.41 16.81
C LEU A 268 0.25 6.64 16.01
N ALA A 269 0.48 7.78 16.68
CA ALA A 269 1.03 8.96 16.02
C ALA A 269 2.45 8.70 15.46
N LEU A 270 3.29 7.96 16.20
CA LEU A 270 4.61 7.54 15.70
C LEU A 270 4.50 6.56 14.51
N VAL A 271 3.58 5.58 14.55
CA VAL A 271 3.30 4.70 13.39
C VAL A 271 2.89 5.52 12.16
N ALA A 272 2.08 6.56 12.34
CA ALA A 272 1.66 7.44 11.26
C ALA A 272 2.82 8.23 10.64
N GLU A 273 3.76 8.73 11.45
CA GLU A 273 4.98 9.34 10.88
C GLU A 273 5.86 8.32 10.15
N LEU A 274 6.05 7.12 10.72
CA LEU A 274 6.80 6.05 10.04
C LEU A 274 6.17 5.66 8.70
N GLU A 275 4.84 5.52 8.65
CA GLU A 275 4.11 5.30 7.40
C GLU A 275 4.30 6.46 6.41
N TYR A 276 4.23 7.71 6.88
CA TYR A 276 4.48 8.88 6.02
C TYR A 276 5.88 8.85 5.38
N TYR A 277 6.93 8.56 6.16
CA TYR A 277 8.30 8.44 5.62
C TYR A 277 8.42 7.28 4.64
N ALA A 278 7.84 6.12 4.96
CA ALA A 278 7.85 4.97 4.06
C ALA A 278 7.13 5.28 2.73
N LEU A 279 5.95 5.93 2.77
CA LEU A 279 5.19 6.30 1.57
C LEU A 279 5.89 7.35 0.71
N THR A 280 6.58 8.30 1.35
CA THR A 280 7.27 9.40 0.64
C THR A 280 8.67 9.01 0.15
N SER A 281 9.18 7.85 0.56
CA SER A 281 10.40 7.24 0.01
C SER A 281 10.18 6.68 -1.42
N TYR A 282 8.93 6.26 -1.71
CA TYR A 282 8.49 5.59 -2.94
C TYR A 282 9.32 4.37 -3.34
N TRP A 283 9.92 3.67 -2.38
CA TRP A 283 10.59 2.39 -2.61
C TRP A 283 9.63 1.22 -2.67
N ASP A 284 8.53 1.29 -1.92
CA ASP A 284 7.33 0.50 -2.12
C ASP A 284 6.18 1.45 -2.49
N ILE A 285 5.27 1.00 -3.35
CA ILE A 285 4.15 1.77 -3.85
C ILE A 285 2.88 0.95 -3.57
N PRO A 286 2.10 1.32 -2.53
CA PRO A 286 0.79 0.72 -2.32
C PRO A 286 -0.10 0.91 -3.54
N THR A 287 -0.76 -0.17 -3.96
CA THR A 287 -1.61 -0.19 -5.14
C THR A 287 -3.01 -0.73 -4.85
N PHE A 288 -3.12 -1.85 -4.14
CA PHE A 288 -4.39 -2.42 -3.72
C PHE A 288 -4.27 -3.17 -2.40
N TYR A 289 -5.39 -3.29 -1.69
CA TYR A 289 -5.52 -4.21 -0.57
C TYR A 289 -6.21 -5.49 -1.06
N ALA A 290 -5.53 -6.62 -0.90
CA ALA A 290 -6.08 -7.92 -1.30
C ALA A 290 -7.21 -8.32 -0.35
N PHE A 291 -8.42 -8.45 -0.89
CA PHE A 291 -9.56 -9.05 -0.21
C PHE A 291 -9.98 -10.33 -0.91
N SER A 292 -10.60 -11.25 -0.18
CA SER A 292 -11.27 -12.40 -0.76
C SER A 292 -12.76 -12.12 -0.89
N ALA A 293 -13.36 -12.55 -2.00
CA ALA A 293 -14.80 -12.62 -2.17
C ALA A 293 -15.20 -14.09 -2.25
N SER A 294 -16.35 -14.42 -1.66
CA SER A 294 -16.91 -15.76 -1.74
C SER A 294 -18.38 -15.70 -2.15
N LEU A 295 -18.81 -16.72 -2.89
CA LEU A 295 -20.19 -16.87 -3.30
C LEU A 295 -20.91 -17.79 -2.32
N HIS A 296 -21.91 -17.27 -1.62
CA HIS A 296 -22.70 -18.04 -0.66
C HIS A 296 -23.86 -18.75 -1.36
N SER A 297 -24.02 -20.05 -1.10
CA SER A 297 -25.10 -20.85 -1.67
C SER A 297 -26.45 -20.44 -1.09
N TYR A 298 -27.50 -20.30 -1.92
CA TYR A 298 -28.86 -20.08 -1.42
C TYR A 298 -29.37 -21.21 -0.52
N LYS A 299 -28.73 -22.40 -0.52
CA LYS A 299 -29.07 -23.51 0.37
C LYS A 299 -28.74 -23.22 1.84
N THR A 300 -27.76 -22.37 2.09
CA THR A 300 -27.18 -22.12 3.42
C THR A 300 -27.39 -20.68 3.83
N GLU A 301 -27.71 -20.49 5.10
CA GLU A 301 -27.78 -19.16 5.71
C GLU A 301 -26.64 -19.03 6.72
N PHE A 302 -25.86 -17.97 6.57
CA PHE A 302 -24.79 -17.63 7.51
C PHE A 302 -25.37 -16.90 8.72
N ALA A 303 -24.70 -16.98 9.87
CA ALA A 303 -25.16 -16.28 11.07
C ALA A 303 -25.07 -14.75 10.91
N THR A 304 -24.13 -14.28 10.11
CA THR A 304 -23.96 -12.88 9.73
C THR A 304 -23.33 -12.78 8.34
N TYR A 305 -23.62 -11.70 7.62
CA TYR A 305 -22.93 -11.32 6.38
C TYR A 305 -21.87 -10.23 6.62
N GLU A 306 -21.78 -9.72 7.84
CA GLU A 306 -20.70 -8.86 8.26
C GLU A 306 -19.52 -9.72 8.71
N TYR A 307 -18.36 -9.53 8.08
CA TYR A 307 -17.17 -10.31 8.39
C TYR A 307 -16.65 -9.97 9.79
N ASN A 308 -16.47 -10.99 10.62
CA ASN A 308 -15.79 -10.88 11.91
C ASN A 308 -14.40 -11.54 11.82
N THR A 309 -13.35 -10.86 12.28
CA THR A 309 -11.98 -11.37 12.20
C THR A 309 -11.74 -12.68 12.97
N PHE A 310 -12.53 -12.95 14.03
CA PHE A 310 -12.42 -14.16 14.86
C PHE A 310 -13.35 -15.30 14.45
N LEU A 311 -14.55 -14.96 13.96
CA LEU A 311 -15.61 -15.92 13.68
C LEU A 311 -15.99 -16.01 12.18
N GLY A 312 -15.33 -15.25 11.31
CA GLY A 312 -15.73 -15.08 9.92
C GLY A 312 -17.18 -14.63 9.83
N TYR A 313 -17.99 -15.38 9.08
CA TYR A 313 -19.44 -15.15 8.93
C TYR A 313 -20.30 -15.95 9.94
N GLY A 314 -19.69 -16.38 11.05
CA GLY A 314 -20.29 -17.27 12.05
C GLY A 314 -19.79 -18.72 12.00
N ASP A 315 -18.92 -19.07 11.06
CA ASP A 315 -18.39 -20.43 10.90
C ASP A 315 -19.49 -21.52 10.68
N ILE A 316 -19.10 -22.74 10.32
CA ILE A 316 -20.02 -23.85 10.03
C ILE A 316 -20.95 -24.20 11.19
N ARG A 317 -20.55 -23.83 12.42
CA ARG A 317 -21.30 -24.11 13.66
C ARG A 317 -22.59 -23.31 13.79
N PHE A 318 -22.64 -22.10 13.21
CA PHE A 318 -23.82 -21.24 13.27
C PHE A 318 -24.54 -21.13 11.92
N MET A 319 -24.06 -21.82 10.88
CA MET A 319 -24.77 -21.92 9.61
C MET A 319 -26.06 -22.73 9.75
N THR A 320 -27.13 -22.26 9.12
CA THR A 320 -28.40 -22.99 9.01
C THR A 320 -28.71 -23.31 7.55
N TYR A 321 -29.74 -24.12 7.32
CA TYR A 321 -30.14 -24.54 5.97
C TYR A 321 -31.52 -23.98 5.65
N ASN A 322 -31.61 -23.29 4.52
CA ASN A 322 -32.87 -22.72 4.01
C ASN A 322 -33.77 -23.78 3.36
N TYR A 323 -33.22 -24.96 3.05
CA TYR A 323 -33.89 -26.03 2.34
C TYR A 323 -33.44 -27.40 2.85
N THR A 324 -34.38 -28.35 2.93
CA THR A 324 -34.03 -29.79 2.91
C THR A 324 -33.46 -30.18 1.55
N ASP A 325 -32.85 -31.37 1.45
CA ASP A 325 -32.29 -31.85 0.17
C ASP A 325 -33.34 -31.97 -0.95
N ALA A 326 -34.57 -32.38 -0.61
CA ALA A 326 -35.67 -32.49 -1.56
C ALA A 326 -36.18 -31.13 -2.03
N GLU A 327 -36.32 -30.16 -1.11
CA GLU A 327 -36.73 -28.79 -1.43
C GLU A 327 -35.66 -28.09 -2.26
N TRP A 328 -34.38 -28.27 -1.93
CA TRP A 328 -33.27 -27.70 -2.70
C TRP A 328 -33.24 -28.23 -4.13
N THR A 329 -33.39 -29.55 -4.30
CA THR A 329 -33.44 -30.19 -5.63
C THR A 329 -34.60 -29.64 -6.46
N SER A 330 -35.77 -29.48 -5.83
CA SER A 330 -36.96 -28.90 -6.46
C SER A 330 -36.75 -27.44 -6.83
N TYR A 331 -36.13 -26.64 -5.95
CA TYR A 331 -35.80 -25.24 -6.19
C TYR A 331 -34.85 -25.09 -7.37
N VAL A 332 -33.72 -25.80 -7.38
CA VAL A 332 -32.75 -25.75 -8.49
C VAL A 332 -33.39 -26.17 -9.81
N SER A 333 -34.22 -27.23 -9.80
CA SER A 333 -34.97 -27.66 -10.98
C SER A 333 -35.94 -26.59 -11.46
N SER A 334 -36.62 -25.89 -10.55
CA SER A 334 -37.52 -24.78 -10.87
C SER A 334 -36.80 -23.58 -11.51
N GLN A 335 -35.50 -23.41 -11.25
CA GLN A 335 -34.64 -22.40 -11.89
C GLN A 335 -34.02 -22.89 -13.21
N GLY A 336 -34.47 -24.04 -13.74
CA GLY A 336 -33.94 -24.62 -14.97
C GLY A 336 -32.55 -25.24 -14.81
N GLY A 337 -32.18 -25.64 -13.59
CA GLY A 337 -30.89 -26.25 -13.27
C GLY A 337 -29.72 -25.28 -13.11
N ASN A 338 -29.93 -23.98 -13.35
CA ASN A 338 -28.91 -22.94 -13.24
C ASN A 338 -29.34 -21.87 -12.24
N LEU A 339 -28.47 -21.58 -11.27
CA LEU A 339 -28.72 -20.53 -10.27
C LEU A 339 -28.01 -19.25 -10.69
N ASN A 340 -28.75 -18.15 -10.75
CA ASN A 340 -28.21 -16.82 -11.03
C ASN A 340 -28.03 -16.05 -9.71
N TYR A 341 -26.79 -15.65 -9.43
CA TYR A 341 -26.41 -14.89 -8.24
C TYR A 341 -26.15 -13.40 -8.51
N ALA A 342 -26.42 -12.91 -9.72
CA ALA A 342 -26.18 -11.53 -10.14
C ALA A 342 -27.34 -10.57 -9.84
N LYS A 343 -28.17 -10.86 -8.82
CA LYS A 343 -29.31 -10.02 -8.43
C LYS A 343 -29.06 -9.24 -7.16
#